data_AF-A0A4Q2X6J3-F1
#
_entry.id   AF-A0A4Q2X6J3-F1
#
_cell.length_a   1.000
_cell.length_b   1.000
_cell.length_c   1.000
_cell.angle_alpha   90.00
_cell.angle_beta   90.00
_cell.angle_gamma   90.00
#
_symmetry.space_group_name_H-M   'P 1'
#
loop_
_entity.id
_entity.type
_entity.pdbx_description
1 polymer ?
#
loop_
_entity_poly.entity_id
_entity_poly.type
_entity_poly.pdbx_seq_one_letter_code
_entity_poly.pdbx_strand_id
1 'polypeptide(L)'
;MTKRLAYLALTSLSGVAASLLSVSCGPVPDGPMTRHIKPERKLYKWYDDGGEGKVTVRISLSDQIAEFKRGGRDIGWCYVATGKEGHGTAPGTYSITEKIVDKHSNRYGWFEDEFGNVTDGDAKYNDRVPAGMTYVPAPMPYWMRLTSYGIGMHGGLIPEPGKPASHGCIRLPKQFVPLAFEAVKVGTPVTITNAPTERSIHEEEMQHMPQQNWTRGAPGPLGGSVESVTYRNGIPVMYR
;
A
#
# COMPACT_ATOMS: atom_id res chain seq x y z
N MET A 1 -56.50 -72.49 15.71
CA MET A 1 -57.59 -71.53 16.01
C MET A 1 -57.61 -70.45 14.94
N THR A 2 -58.75 -70.33 14.23
CA THR A 2 -59.30 -69.15 13.50
C THR A 2 -58.48 -68.47 12.39
N LYS A 3 -58.84 -68.66 11.09
CA LYS A 3 -59.69 -67.78 10.20
C LYS A 3 -58.92 -66.51 9.74
N ARG A 4 -58.80 -66.02 8.49
CA ARG A 4 -59.63 -65.91 7.24
C ARG A 4 -58.66 -65.60 6.06
N LEU A 5 -58.77 -66.12 4.82
CA LEU A 5 -59.67 -65.83 3.68
C LEU A 5 -59.49 -64.47 2.96
N ALA A 6 -59.49 -64.55 1.61
CA ALA A 6 -59.77 -63.53 0.57
C ALA A 6 -58.62 -62.60 0.11
N TYR A 7 -58.56 -62.08 -1.12
CA TYR A 7 -58.95 -62.49 -2.48
C TYR A 7 -58.36 -61.38 -3.41
N LEU A 8 -57.98 -61.74 -4.63
CA LEU A 8 -57.93 -60.97 -5.87
C LEU A 8 -57.13 -59.65 -6.05
N ALA A 9 -56.53 -59.63 -7.24
CA ALA A 9 -55.80 -58.58 -7.92
C ALA A 9 -56.53 -57.23 -8.04
N LEU A 10 -55.73 -56.16 -8.09
CA LEU A 10 -56.07 -54.96 -8.84
C LEU A 10 -54.84 -54.33 -9.48
N THR A 11 -54.97 -54.12 -10.79
CA THR A 11 -54.07 -53.45 -11.73
C THR A 11 -53.80 -51.98 -11.37
N SER A 12 -52.60 -51.46 -11.66
CA SER A 12 -52.45 -50.21 -12.42
C SER A 12 -50.98 -49.89 -12.71
N LEU A 13 -50.71 -49.60 -13.99
CA LEU A 13 -49.52 -48.95 -14.51
C LEU A 13 -49.22 -47.69 -13.71
N SER A 14 -47.98 -47.54 -13.23
CA SER A 14 -47.42 -46.25 -12.87
C SER A 14 -46.12 -46.09 -13.63
N GLY A 15 -46.11 -45.11 -14.52
CA GLY A 15 -45.08 -44.89 -15.52
C GLY A 15 -43.71 -44.63 -14.90
N VAL A 16 -42.69 -45.16 -15.58
CA VAL A 16 -41.31 -44.74 -15.39
C VAL A 16 -41.21 -43.32 -15.94
N ALA A 17 -41.31 -42.33 -15.05
CA ALA A 17 -40.95 -40.96 -15.37
C ALA A 17 -39.43 -40.91 -15.55
N ALA A 18 -38.97 -41.10 -16.79
CA ALA A 18 -37.61 -40.75 -17.19
C ALA A 18 -37.50 -39.22 -17.14
N SER A 19 -37.15 -38.69 -15.97
CA SER A 19 -36.77 -37.29 -15.80
C SER A 19 -35.49 -37.06 -16.59
N LEU A 20 -35.65 -36.50 -17.79
CA LEU A 20 -34.58 -35.88 -18.55
C LEU A 20 -33.99 -34.77 -17.67
N LEU A 21 -32.87 -35.06 -17.02
CA LEU A 21 -32.01 -34.03 -16.45
C LEU A 21 -31.40 -33.27 -17.63
N SER A 22 -32.10 -32.23 -18.08
CA SER A 22 -31.53 -31.19 -18.92
C SER A 22 -30.43 -30.53 -18.11
N VAL A 23 -29.19 -31.00 -18.33
CA VAL A 23 -27.99 -30.23 -18.03
C VAL A 23 -28.09 -28.96 -18.86
N SER A 24 -28.66 -27.92 -18.25
CA SER A 24 -28.66 -26.57 -18.78
C SER A 24 -27.23 -26.07 -18.71
N CYS A 25 -26.45 -26.40 -19.73
CA CYS A 25 -25.16 -25.79 -20.01
C CYS A 25 -25.47 -24.34 -20.41
N GLY A 26 -25.54 -23.45 -19.43
CA GLY A 26 -25.54 -22.02 -19.69
C GLY A 26 -24.24 -21.67 -20.45
N PRO A 27 -24.28 -20.78 -21.45
CA PRO A 27 -23.08 -20.40 -22.18
C PRO A 27 -22.08 -19.81 -21.19
N VAL A 28 -20.90 -20.43 -21.09
CA VAL A 28 -19.74 -19.83 -20.45
C VAL A 28 -19.42 -18.57 -21.25
N PRO A 29 -19.41 -17.37 -20.66
CA PRO A 29 -19.02 -16.18 -21.39
C PRO A 29 -17.53 -16.32 -21.75
N ASP A 30 -17.24 -16.66 -23.01
CA ASP A 30 -15.92 -16.59 -23.63
C ASP A 30 -15.52 -15.12 -23.88
N GLY A 31 -15.61 -14.30 -22.83
CA GLY A 31 -14.94 -13.00 -22.79
C GLY A 31 -13.50 -13.22 -22.32
N PRO A 32 -12.50 -12.53 -22.89
CA PRO A 32 -11.19 -12.52 -22.26
C PRO A 32 -11.39 -12.05 -20.82
N MET A 33 -11.06 -12.92 -19.85
CA MET A 33 -10.81 -12.48 -18.48
C MET A 33 -9.65 -11.50 -18.58
N THR A 34 -9.97 -10.25 -18.85
CA THR A 34 -9.05 -9.15 -18.72
C THR A 34 -8.84 -9.08 -17.23
N ARG A 35 -7.86 -9.84 -16.73
CA ARG A 35 -7.32 -9.63 -15.39
C ARG A 35 -7.00 -8.15 -15.39
N HIS A 36 -7.83 -7.36 -14.72
CA HIS A 36 -7.55 -5.96 -14.51
C HIS A 36 -6.26 -5.96 -13.70
N ILE A 37 -5.11 -5.92 -14.39
CA ILE A 37 -3.83 -5.69 -13.77
C ILE A 37 -3.98 -4.28 -13.25
N LYS A 38 -4.34 -4.17 -11.96
CA LYS A 38 -4.30 -2.92 -11.22
C LYS A 38 -2.90 -2.37 -11.50
N PRO A 39 -2.77 -1.20 -12.14
CA PRO A 39 -1.44 -0.67 -12.46
C PRO A 39 -0.67 -0.63 -11.16
N GLU A 40 0.51 -1.25 -11.16
CA GLU A 40 1.37 -1.30 -9.98
C GLU A 40 1.63 0.15 -9.54
N ARG A 41 1.04 0.54 -8.39
CA ARG A 41 1.26 1.89 -7.86
C ARG A 41 2.73 1.96 -7.47
N LYS A 42 3.50 2.79 -8.18
CA LYS A 42 4.90 3.05 -7.82
C LYS A 42 4.96 3.48 -6.36
N LEU A 43 5.76 2.76 -5.56
CA LEU A 43 5.88 3.03 -4.13
C LEU A 43 6.67 4.30 -3.82
N TYR A 44 7.49 4.76 -4.77
CA TYR A 44 8.35 5.92 -4.62
C TYR A 44 8.76 6.49 -5.98
N LYS A 45 9.31 7.71 -5.97
CA LYS A 45 10.19 8.23 -7.02
C LYS A 45 11.39 8.94 -6.39
N TRP A 46 12.53 8.82 -7.03
CA TRP A 46 13.76 9.53 -6.65
C TRP A 46 14.32 10.22 -7.89
N TYR A 47 14.71 11.49 -7.74
CA TYR A 47 15.19 12.34 -8.82
C TYR A 47 16.19 13.39 -8.29
N ASP A 48 16.84 13.10 -7.17
CA ASP A 48 17.91 13.93 -6.62
C ASP A 48 19.10 13.95 -7.59
N ASP A 49 19.59 15.16 -7.89
CA ASP A 49 20.77 15.40 -8.71
C ASP A 49 22.06 15.50 -7.87
N GLY A 50 21.94 15.47 -6.54
CA GLY A 50 23.06 15.65 -5.63
C GLY A 50 23.59 17.09 -5.58
N GLY A 51 22.82 18.06 -6.09
CA GLY A 51 23.19 19.47 -6.11
C GLY A 51 23.30 20.10 -4.72
N GLU A 52 23.50 21.41 -4.69
CA GLU A 52 23.65 22.13 -3.42
C GLU A 52 22.31 22.26 -2.65
N GLY A 53 22.43 22.55 -1.35
CA GLY A 53 21.29 22.82 -0.46
C GLY A 53 21.11 21.80 0.66
N LYS A 54 20.45 22.23 1.73
CA LYS A 54 20.13 21.38 2.87
C LYS A 54 18.93 20.49 2.55
N VAL A 55 19.02 19.21 2.93
CA VAL A 55 17.90 18.28 2.81
C VAL A 55 16.93 18.48 3.96
N THR A 56 15.63 18.46 3.67
CA THR A 56 14.53 18.44 4.64
C THR A 56 13.56 17.31 4.27
N VAL A 57 12.89 16.77 5.28
CA VAL A 57 11.91 15.69 5.09
C VAL A 57 10.56 16.15 5.66
N ARG A 58 9.49 15.94 4.92
CA ARG A 58 8.12 16.14 5.39
C ARG A 58 7.35 14.83 5.28
N ILE A 59 6.61 14.47 6.32
CA ILE A 59 5.85 13.23 6.40
C ILE A 59 4.40 13.59 6.68
N SER A 60 3.53 13.24 5.73
CA SER A 60 2.08 13.32 5.88
C SER A 60 1.55 12.01 6.46
N LEU A 61 0.96 12.07 7.65
CA LEU A 61 0.29 10.93 8.28
C LEU A 61 -1.06 10.64 7.62
N SER A 62 -1.75 11.64 7.07
CA SER A 62 -3.02 11.42 6.38
C SER A 62 -2.84 10.65 5.08
N ASP A 63 -1.81 10.97 4.30
CA ASP A 63 -1.55 10.32 3.01
C ASP A 63 -0.60 9.12 3.13
N GLN A 64 0.07 8.98 4.28
CA GLN A 64 1.19 8.05 4.47
C GLN A 64 2.26 8.24 3.39
N ILE A 65 2.72 9.48 3.19
CA ILE A 65 3.76 9.84 2.22
C ILE A 65 4.86 10.63 2.92
N ALA A 66 6.11 10.31 2.59
CA ALA A 66 7.27 11.14 2.89
C ALA A 66 7.76 11.86 1.62
N GLU A 67 8.01 13.16 1.74
CA GLU A 67 8.51 14.07 0.71
C GLU A 67 9.89 14.57 1.13
N PHE A 68 10.84 14.53 0.21
CA PHE A 68 12.22 14.95 0.42
C PHE A 68 12.50 16.18 -0.44
N LYS A 69 13.00 17.24 0.21
CA LYS A 69 13.40 18.49 -0.46
C LYS A 69 14.88 18.77 -0.22
N ARG A 70 15.56 19.37 -1.19
CA ARG A 70 16.95 19.85 -1.10
C ARG A 70 17.02 21.30 -1.54
N GLY A 71 17.37 22.19 -0.62
CA GLY A 71 17.36 23.63 -0.89
C GLY A 71 16.00 24.14 -1.35
N GLY A 72 14.91 23.50 -0.91
CA GLY A 72 13.53 23.82 -1.32
C GLY A 72 13.03 23.10 -2.57
N ARG A 73 13.92 22.52 -3.39
CA ARG A 73 13.55 21.71 -4.57
C ARG A 73 13.12 20.32 -4.15
N ASP A 74 12.07 19.78 -4.76
CA ASP A 74 11.74 18.36 -4.57
C ASP A 74 12.85 17.47 -5.13
N ILE A 75 13.20 16.41 -4.41
CA ILE A 75 14.22 15.43 -4.83
C ILE A 75 13.71 13.98 -4.77
N GLY A 76 12.56 13.75 -4.14
CA GLY A 76 11.97 12.43 -4.10
C GLY A 76 10.80 12.33 -3.14
N TRP A 77 10.12 11.21 -3.23
CA TRP A 77 9.03 10.85 -2.34
C TRP A 77 8.86 9.35 -2.26
N CYS A 78 8.26 8.87 -1.17
CA CYS A 78 7.81 7.49 -1.06
C CYS A 78 6.53 7.39 -0.24
N TYR A 79 5.75 6.33 -0.45
CA TYR A 79 4.81 5.88 0.57
C TYR A 79 5.57 5.45 1.81
N VAL A 80 4.98 5.69 2.97
CA VAL A 80 5.47 5.21 4.26
C VAL A 80 4.43 4.31 4.92
N ALA A 81 4.85 3.54 5.90
CA ALA A 81 3.93 2.88 6.83
C ALA A 81 4.29 3.31 8.25
N THR A 82 3.48 4.18 8.82
CA THR A 82 3.64 4.74 10.17
C THR A 82 2.90 3.90 11.21
N GLY A 83 2.94 4.34 12.46
CA GLY A 83 2.29 3.67 13.59
C GLY A 83 0.78 3.50 13.40
N LYS A 84 0.28 2.28 13.58
CA LYS A 84 -1.17 2.00 13.62
C LYS A 84 -1.81 2.58 14.90
N GLU A 85 -3.14 2.56 14.97
CA GLU A 85 -3.88 2.96 16.17
C GLU A 85 -3.33 2.29 17.44
N GLY A 86 -3.23 3.05 18.54
CA GLY A 86 -2.57 2.62 19.79
C GLY A 86 -1.03 2.68 19.76
N HIS A 87 -0.43 2.89 18.58
CA HIS A 87 1.01 3.03 18.37
C HIS A 87 1.36 4.21 17.46
N GLY A 88 0.50 5.23 17.40
CA GLY A 88 0.58 6.32 16.44
C GLY A 88 1.91 7.08 16.48
N THR A 89 2.41 7.42 15.31
CA THR A 89 3.54 8.34 15.17
C THR A 89 3.05 9.77 15.46
N ALA A 90 3.67 10.45 16.43
CA ALA A 90 3.23 11.80 16.81
C ALA A 90 3.59 12.85 15.73
N PRO A 91 2.67 13.75 15.36
CA PRO A 91 3.00 14.96 14.62
C PRO A 91 3.97 15.85 15.39
N GLY A 92 4.82 16.58 14.68
CA GLY A 92 5.79 17.47 15.29
C GLY A 92 6.97 17.81 14.38
N THR A 93 7.89 18.60 14.92
CA THR A 93 9.17 18.91 14.27
C THR A 93 10.27 18.12 14.97
N TYR A 94 11.03 17.37 14.19
CA TYR A 94 12.11 16.50 14.64
C TYR A 94 13.38 16.79 13.86
N SER A 95 14.48 16.17 14.28
CA SER A 95 15.69 16.09 13.48
C SER A 95 16.27 14.69 13.56
N ILE A 96 17.02 14.29 12.54
CA ILE A 96 17.74 13.02 12.55
C ILE A 96 18.85 13.10 13.60
N THR A 97 18.81 12.24 14.62
CA THR A 97 19.76 12.26 15.74
C THR A 97 20.80 11.13 15.67
N GLU A 98 20.51 10.06 14.92
CA GLU A 98 21.37 8.89 14.79
C GLU A 98 21.12 8.23 13.45
N LYS A 99 22.19 7.67 12.85
CA LYS A 99 22.14 6.90 11.61
C LYS A 99 22.90 5.58 11.77
N ILE A 100 22.25 4.44 11.54
CA ILE A 100 22.85 3.10 11.63
C ILE A 100 22.39 2.25 10.45
N VAL A 101 23.31 1.63 9.71
CA VAL A 101 22.97 0.82 8.53
C VAL A 101 22.30 -0.49 8.92
N ASP A 102 22.87 -1.21 9.87
CA ASP A 102 22.38 -2.52 10.31
C ASP A 102 21.89 -2.47 11.77
N LYS A 103 20.72 -1.86 11.96
CA LYS A 103 20.09 -1.71 13.27
C LYS A 103 19.12 -2.86 13.50
N HIS A 104 19.12 -3.40 14.70
CA HIS A 104 18.09 -4.33 15.18
C HIS A 104 17.28 -3.68 16.30
N SER A 105 16.02 -4.09 16.44
CA SER A 105 15.13 -3.60 17.47
C SER A 105 15.48 -4.20 18.83
N ASN A 106 15.55 -3.35 19.86
CA ASN A 106 15.82 -3.79 21.23
C ASN A 106 14.56 -4.34 21.92
N ARG A 107 13.37 -4.14 21.34
CA ARG A 107 12.08 -4.38 22.01
C ARG A 107 11.16 -5.34 21.26
N TYR A 108 11.30 -5.40 19.95
CA TYR A 108 10.38 -6.11 19.06
C TYR A 108 11.17 -7.08 18.18
N GLY A 109 10.60 -8.24 17.96
CA GLY A 109 11.20 -9.34 17.21
C GLY A 109 10.15 -10.38 16.89
N TRP A 110 10.59 -11.61 16.71
CA TRP A 110 9.71 -12.75 16.52
C TRP A 110 10.37 -14.01 17.09
N PHE A 111 9.59 -15.07 17.25
CA PHE A 111 10.12 -16.39 17.57
C PHE A 111 10.25 -17.23 16.31
N GLU A 112 11.38 -17.93 16.19
CA GLU A 112 11.62 -18.93 15.15
C GLU A 112 11.91 -20.31 15.74
N ASP A 113 11.52 -21.36 15.02
CA ASP A 113 11.89 -22.75 15.32
C ASP A 113 13.30 -23.10 14.80
N GLU A 114 13.73 -24.35 14.98
CA GLU A 114 15.04 -24.84 14.51
C GLU A 114 15.23 -24.77 12.98
N PHE A 115 14.15 -24.61 12.22
CA PHE A 115 14.14 -24.51 10.76
C PHE A 115 14.01 -23.05 10.28
N GLY A 116 13.91 -22.08 11.19
CA GLY A 116 13.71 -20.67 10.87
C GLY A 116 12.27 -20.28 10.56
N ASN A 117 11.28 -21.14 10.86
CA ASN A 117 9.87 -20.78 10.65
C ASN A 117 9.40 -19.84 11.76
N VAL A 118 8.81 -18.71 11.37
CA VAL A 118 8.24 -17.74 12.32
C VAL A 118 6.98 -18.31 12.95
N THR A 119 7.00 -18.52 14.26
CA THR A 119 5.86 -19.02 15.04
C THR A 119 5.08 -17.92 15.74
N ASP A 120 5.73 -16.82 16.09
CA ASP A 120 5.12 -15.59 16.59
C ASP A 120 5.83 -14.37 16.02
N GLY A 121 5.16 -13.62 15.14
CA GLY A 121 5.71 -12.46 14.43
C GLY A 121 5.71 -11.15 15.21
N ASP A 122 5.23 -11.12 16.46
CA ASP A 122 5.11 -9.90 17.27
C ASP A 122 5.70 -10.05 18.69
N ALA A 123 6.68 -10.94 18.84
CA ALA A 123 7.34 -11.20 20.11
C ALA A 123 8.11 -9.98 20.65
N LYS A 124 8.05 -9.79 21.96
CA LYS A 124 8.83 -8.78 22.69
C LYS A 124 10.06 -9.41 23.33
N TYR A 125 11.09 -8.58 23.54
CA TYR A 125 12.35 -9.04 24.13
C TYR A 125 12.21 -9.65 25.55
N ASN A 126 11.15 -9.31 26.27
CA ASN A 126 10.86 -9.78 27.62
C ASN A 126 9.80 -10.89 27.66
N ASP A 127 9.31 -11.34 26.50
CA ASP A 127 8.38 -12.47 26.43
C ASP A 127 9.12 -13.78 26.70
N ARG A 128 8.42 -14.74 27.30
CA ARG A 128 8.99 -16.07 27.56
C ARG A 128 9.15 -16.81 26.23
N VAL A 129 10.39 -17.08 25.85
CA VAL A 129 10.70 -17.91 24.68
C VAL A 129 10.19 -19.35 24.92
N PRO A 130 9.32 -19.89 24.05
CA PRO A 130 8.87 -21.28 24.14
C PRO A 130 10.02 -22.27 23.99
N ALA A 131 9.86 -23.49 24.52
CA ALA A 131 10.88 -24.53 24.39
C ALA A 131 11.13 -24.86 22.91
N GLY A 132 12.41 -24.91 22.51
CA GLY A 132 12.81 -25.18 21.14
C GLY A 132 12.72 -23.98 20.19
N MET A 133 12.36 -22.79 20.68
CA MET A 133 12.30 -21.56 19.88
C MET A 133 13.47 -20.63 20.21
N THR A 134 13.77 -19.72 19.28
CA THR A 134 14.74 -18.63 19.45
C THR A 134 14.09 -17.28 19.21
N TYR A 135 14.41 -16.29 20.04
CA TYR A 135 14.02 -14.89 19.79
C TYR A 135 14.95 -14.24 18.78
N VAL A 136 14.37 -13.67 17.72
CA VAL A 136 15.09 -12.94 16.67
C VAL A 136 14.65 -11.48 16.70
N PRO A 137 15.57 -10.52 16.97
CA PRO A 137 15.21 -9.11 17.02
C PRO A 137 14.88 -8.57 15.62
N ALA A 138 13.87 -7.71 15.51
CA ALA A 138 13.42 -7.24 14.21
C ALA A 138 14.45 -6.31 13.55
N PRO A 139 14.86 -6.56 12.29
CA PRO A 139 15.81 -5.72 11.57
C PRO A 139 15.15 -4.40 11.17
N MET A 140 15.90 -3.32 11.33
CA MET A 140 15.53 -1.94 11.01
C MET A 140 16.62 -1.32 10.13
N PRO A 141 16.86 -1.85 8.91
CA PRO A 141 17.96 -1.44 8.07
C PRO A 141 17.86 0.05 7.72
N TYR A 142 19.01 0.72 7.60
CA TYR A 142 19.11 2.16 7.33
C TYR A 142 18.31 3.01 8.34
N TRP A 143 18.52 2.71 9.62
CA TRP A 143 17.91 3.38 10.75
C TRP A 143 18.30 4.86 10.81
N MET A 144 17.30 5.73 10.91
CA MET A 144 17.40 7.18 11.06
C MET A 144 16.52 7.63 12.24
N ARG A 145 17.13 7.84 13.40
CA ARG A 145 16.41 8.15 14.65
C ARG A 145 15.81 9.55 14.64
N LEU A 146 14.57 9.69 15.12
CA LEU A 146 13.88 10.96 15.30
C LEU A 146 13.66 11.32 16.78
N THR A 147 13.51 10.31 17.66
CA THR A 147 13.19 10.54 19.08
C THR A 147 14.14 9.80 20.02
N SER A 148 14.27 10.33 21.25
CA SER A 148 15.06 9.71 22.32
C SER A 148 14.50 8.34 22.74
N TYR A 149 13.18 8.19 22.73
CA TYR A 149 12.48 6.96 23.13
C TYR A 149 12.41 5.87 22.04
N GLY A 150 13.08 6.08 20.89
CA GLY A 150 13.31 5.00 19.92
C GLY A 150 12.34 4.95 18.74
N ILE A 151 11.79 6.10 18.32
CA ILE A 151 11.09 6.21 17.03
C ILE A 151 12.03 6.78 15.98
N GLY A 152 11.99 6.18 14.79
CA GLY A 152 12.84 6.55 13.66
C GLY A 152 12.26 6.08 12.33
N MET A 153 12.90 6.53 11.25
CA MET A 153 12.68 6.03 9.90
C MET A 153 13.61 4.86 9.62
N HIS A 154 13.14 3.82 8.93
CA HIS A 154 13.97 2.69 8.50
C HIS A 154 13.35 1.93 7.34
N GLY A 155 14.10 1.03 6.73
CA GLY A 155 13.62 0.16 5.66
C GLY A 155 12.64 -0.87 6.19
N GLY A 156 11.51 -1.03 5.50
CA GLY A 156 10.49 -2.01 5.86
C GLY A 156 9.54 -2.32 4.72
N LEU A 157 8.63 -3.24 4.96
CA LEU A 157 7.54 -3.53 4.04
C LEU A 157 6.46 -2.43 4.14
N ILE A 158 5.92 -2.06 2.97
CA ILE A 158 4.73 -1.21 2.82
C ILE A 158 3.60 -2.12 2.36
N PRO A 159 2.87 -2.79 3.28
CA PRO A 159 1.88 -3.80 2.89
C PRO A 159 0.70 -3.17 2.16
N GLU A 160 0.29 -1.97 2.57
CA GLU A 160 -0.79 -1.23 1.95
C GLU A 160 -0.44 0.27 1.85
N PRO A 161 -0.05 0.76 0.66
CA PRO A 161 0.26 2.17 0.44
C PRO A 161 -0.93 3.06 0.81
N GLY A 162 -0.66 4.11 1.60
CA GLY A 162 -1.72 4.99 2.13
C GLY A 162 -2.25 4.58 3.50
N LYS A 163 -1.79 3.47 4.09
CA LYS A 163 -2.24 3.03 5.43
C LYS A 163 -1.09 2.83 6.43
N PRO A 164 -1.31 3.16 7.71
CA PRO A 164 -0.34 2.85 8.76
C PRO A 164 -0.28 1.33 9.00
N ALA A 165 0.91 0.80 9.31
CA ALA A 165 1.11 -0.65 9.49
C ALA A 165 2.27 -1.00 10.43
N SER A 166 2.74 -0.06 11.25
CA SER A 166 3.88 -0.26 12.14
C SER A 166 3.51 -0.13 13.63
N HIS A 167 4.46 -0.49 14.50
CA HIS A 167 4.38 -0.26 15.95
C HIS A 167 4.95 1.10 16.39
N GLY A 168 5.02 2.08 15.47
CA GLY A 168 5.36 3.48 15.74
C GLY A 168 6.45 4.04 14.84
N CYS A 169 7.42 3.21 14.44
CA CYS A 169 8.46 3.60 13.50
C CYS A 169 7.89 3.90 12.10
N ILE A 170 8.62 4.67 11.30
CA ILE A 170 8.20 5.05 9.97
C ILE A 170 8.94 4.16 8.97
N ARG A 171 8.23 3.21 8.36
CA ARG A 171 8.82 2.30 7.37
C ARG A 171 8.87 2.98 6.00
N LEU A 172 10.01 2.88 5.34
CA LEU A 172 10.24 3.31 3.96
C LEU A 172 10.43 2.07 3.07
N PRO A 173 10.10 2.11 1.76
CA PRO A 173 10.31 0.99 0.86
C PRO A 173 11.79 0.57 0.83
N LYS A 174 12.04 -0.75 0.82
CA LYS A 174 13.39 -1.34 0.90
C LYS A 174 14.37 -0.79 -0.15
N GLN A 175 13.89 -0.52 -1.37
CA GLN A 175 14.72 0.02 -2.45
C GLN A 175 14.96 1.54 -2.35
N PHE A 176 14.07 2.25 -1.65
CA PHE A 176 14.15 3.70 -1.49
C PHE A 176 14.98 4.12 -0.29
N VAL A 177 14.93 3.34 0.80
CA VAL A 177 15.58 3.73 2.06
C VAL A 177 17.11 3.97 1.95
N PRO A 178 17.90 3.24 1.12
CA PRO A 178 19.33 3.53 1.00
C PRO A 178 19.57 4.92 0.40
N LEU A 179 18.76 5.33 -0.58
CA LEU A 179 18.82 6.65 -1.23
C LEU A 179 18.51 7.76 -0.21
N ALA A 180 17.42 7.59 0.54
CA ALA A 180 17.05 8.53 1.59
C ALA A 180 18.13 8.61 2.68
N PHE A 181 18.66 7.46 3.11
CA PHE A 181 19.71 7.38 4.12
C PHE A 181 20.98 8.10 3.67
N GLU A 182 21.39 7.97 2.42
CA GLU A 182 22.55 8.68 1.89
C GLU A 182 22.33 10.20 1.83
N ALA A 183 21.16 10.63 1.36
CA ALA A 183 20.85 12.04 1.17
C ALA A 183 20.76 12.83 2.49
N VAL A 184 20.23 12.22 3.55
CA VAL A 184 20.03 12.88 4.84
C VAL A 184 21.28 12.78 5.75
N LYS A 185 21.41 13.72 6.68
CA LYS A 185 22.51 13.77 7.66
C LYS A 185 21.95 13.85 9.08
N VAL A 186 22.78 13.58 10.08
CA VAL A 186 22.44 13.96 11.47
C VAL A 186 22.20 15.48 11.50
N GLY A 187 21.12 15.90 12.13
CA GLY A 187 20.62 17.27 12.13
C GLY A 187 19.66 17.60 10.98
N THR A 188 19.44 16.72 10.00
CA THR A 188 18.41 16.94 8.96
C THR A 188 17.04 17.11 9.60
N PRO A 189 16.32 18.21 9.34
CA PRO A 189 15.00 18.44 9.91
C PRO A 189 13.96 17.52 9.26
N VAL A 190 13.05 17.01 10.09
CA VAL A 190 11.95 16.14 9.71
C VAL A 190 10.66 16.68 10.31
N THR A 191 9.70 17.03 9.48
CA THR A 191 8.38 17.51 9.91
C THR A 191 7.35 16.41 9.71
N ILE A 192 6.65 16.03 10.77
CA ILE A 192 5.54 15.06 10.72
C ILE A 192 4.24 15.84 10.93
N THR A 193 3.26 15.65 10.05
CA THR A 193 2.01 16.42 10.06
C THR A 193 0.82 15.58 9.60
N ASN A 194 -0.39 16.01 9.96
CA ASN A 194 -1.64 15.48 9.42
C ASN A 194 -2.11 16.25 8.17
N ALA A 195 -1.39 17.30 7.77
CA ALA A 195 -1.72 18.05 6.57
C ALA A 195 -1.41 17.21 5.31
N PRO A 196 -2.31 17.19 4.32
CA PRO A 196 -2.08 16.45 3.09
C PRO A 196 -0.82 16.93 2.36
N THR A 197 -0.30 16.09 1.47
CA THR A 197 0.77 16.39 0.53
C THR A 197 0.25 17.28 -0.60
N GLU A 198 1.14 18.08 -1.19
CA GLU A 198 0.82 18.83 -2.41
C GLU A 198 0.39 17.87 -3.54
N ARG A 199 0.95 16.65 -3.56
CA ARG A 199 0.52 15.60 -4.50
C ARG A 199 -0.93 15.18 -4.31
N SER A 200 -1.36 14.87 -3.08
CA SER A 200 -2.72 14.38 -2.85
C SER A 200 -3.75 15.46 -3.17
N ILE A 201 -3.44 16.73 -2.86
CA ILE A 201 -4.27 17.87 -3.25
C ILE A 201 -4.42 17.94 -4.78
N HIS A 202 -3.32 17.83 -5.53
CA HIS A 202 -3.38 17.90 -6.99
C HIS A 202 -4.07 16.67 -7.61
N GLU A 203 -3.88 15.46 -7.07
CA GLU A 203 -4.60 14.27 -7.52
C GLU A 203 -6.11 14.38 -7.27
N GLU A 204 -6.54 14.90 -6.13
CA GLU A 204 -7.94 15.15 -5.82
C GLU A 204 -8.53 16.24 -6.72
N GLU A 205 -7.84 17.36 -6.91
CA GLU A 205 -8.28 18.44 -7.79
C GLU A 205 -8.43 17.94 -9.24
N MET A 206 -7.49 17.13 -9.73
CA MET A 206 -7.56 16.53 -11.07
C MET A 206 -8.69 15.49 -11.21
N GLN A 207 -9.05 14.79 -10.13
CA GLN A 207 -10.21 13.87 -10.11
C GLN A 207 -11.55 14.63 -10.05
N HIS A 208 -11.57 15.80 -9.41
CA HIS A 208 -12.75 16.64 -9.25
C HIS A 208 -12.85 17.77 -10.28
N MET A 209 -11.92 17.86 -11.24
CA MET A 209 -12.07 18.75 -12.38
C MET A 209 -13.40 18.39 -13.07
N PRO A 210 -14.39 19.31 -13.09
CA PRO A 210 -15.57 19.09 -13.90
C PRO A 210 -15.05 18.86 -15.32
N GLN A 211 -15.52 17.79 -15.97
CA GLN A 211 -15.31 17.63 -17.40
C GLN A 211 -15.90 18.88 -18.05
N GLN A 212 -15.05 19.87 -18.34
CA GLN A 212 -15.46 21.02 -19.11
C GLN A 212 -15.72 20.46 -20.50
N ASN A 213 -17.00 20.20 -20.80
CA ASN A 213 -17.45 19.95 -22.14
C ASN A 213 -17.09 21.19 -22.95
N TRP A 214 -16.02 21.09 -23.74
CA TRP A 214 -15.70 22.09 -24.74
C TRP A 214 -16.83 22.03 -25.77
N THR A 215 -17.80 22.92 -25.65
CA THR A 215 -18.76 23.17 -26.72
C THR A 215 -17.96 23.67 -27.92
N ARG A 216 -18.10 22.95 -29.04
CA ARG A 216 -17.51 23.19 -30.36
C ARG A 216 -17.34 24.71 -30.63
N GLY A 217 -16.10 25.20 -30.73
CA GLY A 217 -15.82 26.53 -31.30
C GLY A 217 -14.90 27.51 -30.55
N ALA A 218 -14.27 27.15 -29.42
CA ALA A 218 -13.29 28.06 -28.81
C ALA A 218 -11.98 28.08 -29.61
N PRO A 219 -11.46 29.26 -30.04
CA PRO A 219 -10.21 29.34 -30.77
C PRO A 219 -9.03 28.99 -29.85
N GLY A 220 -8.22 28.00 -30.25
CA GLY A 220 -7.00 27.66 -29.56
C GLY A 220 -5.94 28.79 -29.67
N PRO A 221 -4.96 28.84 -28.75
CA PRO A 221 -3.94 29.91 -28.69
C PRO A 221 -3.02 29.98 -29.93
N LEU A 222 -3.14 29.05 -30.88
CA LEU A 222 -2.37 29.00 -32.13
C LEU A 222 -3.24 29.04 -33.40
N GLY A 223 -4.52 29.43 -33.30
CA GLY A 223 -5.33 29.78 -34.48
C GLY A 223 -5.70 28.64 -35.43
N GLY A 224 -5.64 27.38 -35.00
CA GLY A 224 -6.16 26.22 -35.74
C GLY A 224 -7.39 25.63 -35.07
N SER A 225 -8.41 25.26 -35.85
CA SER A 225 -9.59 24.52 -35.37
C SER A 225 -9.17 23.10 -34.98
N VAL A 226 -9.25 22.76 -33.70
CA VAL A 226 -9.11 21.39 -33.21
C VAL A 226 -10.50 20.75 -33.25
N GLU A 227 -10.68 19.66 -33.99
CA GLU A 227 -11.98 18.99 -34.15
C GLU A 227 -12.36 18.17 -32.91
N SER A 228 -11.39 17.64 -32.16
CA SER A 228 -11.60 17.10 -30.81
C SER A 228 -10.28 16.84 -30.07
N VAL A 229 -10.30 16.99 -28.74
CA VAL A 229 -9.21 16.58 -27.85
C VAL A 229 -9.65 15.35 -27.08
N THR A 230 -8.92 14.24 -27.22
CA THR A 230 -9.14 13.06 -26.36
C THR A 230 -8.18 13.12 -25.19
N TYR A 231 -8.72 13.04 -23.97
CA TYR A 231 -7.95 13.01 -22.74
C TYR A 231 -7.78 11.57 -22.24
N ARG A 232 -6.57 11.24 -21.78
CA ARG A 232 -6.30 10.00 -21.04
C ARG A 232 -5.58 10.38 -19.76
N ASN A 233 -6.19 10.06 -18.62
CA ASN A 233 -5.67 10.41 -17.29
C ASN A 233 -5.38 11.92 -17.13
N GLY A 234 -6.24 12.79 -17.67
CA GLY A 234 -6.09 14.25 -17.59
C GLY A 234 -5.04 14.86 -18.53
N ILE A 235 -4.33 14.05 -19.33
CA ILE A 235 -3.33 14.53 -20.31
C ILE A 235 -3.94 14.49 -21.72
N PRO A 236 -3.82 15.57 -22.52
CA PRO A 236 -4.27 15.57 -23.91
C PRO A 236 -3.36 14.65 -24.74
N VAL A 237 -3.95 13.64 -25.38
CA VAL A 237 -3.18 12.59 -26.07
C VAL A 237 -3.15 12.80 -27.58
N MET A 238 -4.16 13.44 -28.15
CA MET A 238 -4.31 13.63 -29.59
C MET A 238 -5.08 14.91 -29.90
N TYR A 239 -4.64 15.61 -30.94
CA TYR A 239 -5.39 16.62 -31.65
C TYR A 239 -5.83 15.98 -32.98
N ARG A 240 -7.14 15.95 -33.27
CA ARG A 240 -7.64 15.72 -34.64
C ARG A 240 -8.09 17.05 -35.21
#